data_AF-A0A060NN23-F1
#
_entry.id   AF-A0A060NN23-F1
#
_cell.length_a   1.000
_cell.length_b   1.000
_cell.length_c   1.000
_cell.angle_alpha   90.00
_cell.angle_beta   90.00
_cell.angle_gamma   90.00
#
_symmetry.space_group_name_H-M   'P 1'
#
loop_
_entity.id
_entity.type
_entity.pdbx_description
1 polymer ?
#
loop_
_entity_poly.entity_id
_entity_poly.type
_entity_poly.pdbx_seq_one_letter_code
_entity_poly.pdbx_strand_id
1 'polypeptide(L)'
;MLTAEQMIAAHKAQIETLFGLTQTAFEGVERLLELNLQATRAALSESSNNAQALLSVKDAQELMALQAALMQPLAEKTAAYSRQLVEIAAGTGSGLARLAQAQGAEAQQKFMAVVDNVARNAPAGSETAVVVMKNAVASANTAMETVQRAVKQATEVAQSNFQNMSDSALATAKATPTPGGTKR
;
A
#
# COMPACT_ATOMS: atom_id res chain seq x y z
N MET A 1 -23.20 33.19 7.80
CA MET A 1 -23.70 32.42 6.63
C MET A 1 -22.53 32.16 5.70
N LEU A 2 -22.44 30.98 5.08
CA LEU A 2 -21.39 30.68 4.09
C LEU A 2 -21.54 31.65 2.90
N THR A 3 -20.47 32.33 2.52
CA THR A 3 -20.49 33.23 1.36
C THR A 3 -20.55 32.41 0.06
N ALA A 4 -21.01 33.02 -1.04
CA ALA A 4 -21.02 32.36 -2.35
C ALA A 4 -19.62 31.88 -2.75
N GLU A 5 -18.57 32.64 -2.42
CA GLU A 5 -17.17 32.27 -2.63
C GLU A 5 -16.78 31.02 -1.82
N GLN A 6 -17.24 30.89 -0.57
CA GLN A 6 -16.98 29.72 0.27
C GLN A 6 -17.69 28.46 -0.28
N MET A 7 -18.90 28.61 -0.83
CA MET A 7 -19.63 27.51 -1.48
C MET A 7 -18.93 27.01 -2.76
N ILE A 8 -18.43 27.93 -3.59
CA ILE A 8 -17.68 27.61 -4.81
C ILE A 8 -16.35 26.94 -4.45
N ALA A 9 -15.62 27.47 -3.48
CA ALA A 9 -14.36 26.89 -3.01
C ALA A 9 -14.56 25.47 -2.43
N ALA A 10 -15.66 25.22 -1.73
CA ALA A 10 -16.01 23.89 -1.23
C ALA A 10 -16.28 22.90 -2.39
N HIS A 11 -17.05 23.30 -3.40
CA HIS A 11 -17.32 22.46 -4.58
C HIS A 11 -16.04 22.14 -5.36
N LYS A 12 -15.17 23.14 -5.54
CA LYS A 12 -13.88 22.95 -6.23
C LYS A 12 -13.00 21.94 -5.48
N ALA A 13 -12.85 22.11 -4.18
CA ALA A 13 -12.09 21.21 -3.31
C ALA A 13 -12.62 19.76 -3.36
N GLN A 14 -13.94 19.60 -3.44
CA GLN A 14 -14.59 18.30 -3.54
C GLN A 14 -14.32 17.62 -4.90
N ILE A 15 -14.34 18.39 -5.99
CA ILE A 15 -13.99 17.91 -7.33
C ILE A 15 -12.50 17.53 -7.41
N GLU A 16 -11.60 18.35 -6.89
CA GLU A 16 -10.15 18.06 -6.85
C GLU A 16 -9.87 16.77 -6.05
N THR A 17 -10.58 16.58 -4.94
CA THR A 17 -10.49 15.37 -4.13
C THR A 17 -10.97 14.14 -4.91
N LEU A 18 -12.12 14.23 -5.58
CA LEU A 18 -12.64 13.13 -6.40
C LEU A 18 -11.69 12.77 -7.54
N PHE A 19 -11.10 13.76 -8.22
CA PHE A 19 -10.11 13.51 -9.26
C PHE A 19 -8.86 12.83 -8.72
N GLY A 20 -8.31 13.31 -7.60
CA GLY A 20 -7.10 12.71 -7.05
C GLY A 20 -7.33 11.31 -6.45
N LEU A 21 -8.50 11.04 -5.88
CA LEU A 21 -8.88 9.69 -5.42
C LEU A 21 -9.01 8.74 -6.62
N THR A 22 -9.67 9.19 -7.68
CA THR A 22 -9.83 8.43 -8.92
C THR A 22 -8.48 8.15 -9.56
N GLN A 23 -7.62 9.16 -9.68
CA GLN A 23 -6.26 9.00 -10.21
C GLN A 23 -5.45 7.98 -9.40
N THR A 24 -5.45 8.09 -8.07
CA THR A 24 -4.74 7.14 -7.19
C THR A 24 -5.25 5.70 -7.35
N ALA A 25 -6.56 5.53 -7.51
CA ALA A 25 -7.16 4.21 -7.76
C ALA A 25 -6.74 3.66 -9.13
N PHE A 26 -6.77 4.49 -10.17
CA PHE A 26 -6.32 4.10 -11.52
C PHE A 26 -4.84 3.72 -11.55
N GLU A 27 -3.95 4.49 -10.91
CA GLU A 27 -2.53 4.16 -10.77
C GLU A 27 -2.33 2.80 -10.08
N GLY A 28 -3.17 2.46 -9.09
CA GLY A 28 -3.18 1.15 -8.46
C GLY A 28 -3.51 0.02 -9.45
N VAL A 29 -4.56 0.22 -10.26
CA VAL A 29 -4.96 -0.74 -11.31
C VAL A 29 -3.88 -0.90 -12.37
N GLU A 30 -3.28 0.20 -12.82
CA GLU A 30 -2.17 0.18 -13.80
C GLU A 30 -1.00 -0.66 -13.28
N ARG A 31 -0.59 -0.47 -12.03
CA ARG A 31 0.48 -1.27 -11.41
C ARG A 31 0.11 -2.75 -11.27
N LEU A 32 -1.16 -3.07 -10.95
CA LEU A 32 -1.62 -4.46 -10.92
C LEU A 32 -1.57 -5.10 -12.31
N LEU A 33 -1.97 -4.39 -13.35
CA LEU A 33 -1.90 -4.86 -14.73
C LEU A 33 -0.45 -5.05 -15.17
N GLU A 34 0.43 -4.11 -14.85
CA GLU A 34 1.86 -4.21 -15.12
C GLU A 34 2.47 -5.45 -14.46
N LEU A 35 2.14 -5.70 -13.19
CA LEU A 35 2.59 -6.88 -12.46
C LEU A 35 2.13 -8.19 -13.13
N ASN A 36 0.85 -8.28 -13.53
CA ASN A 36 0.33 -9.45 -14.23
C ASN A 36 1.01 -9.66 -15.60
N LEU A 37 1.28 -8.57 -16.32
CA LEU A 37 1.97 -8.64 -17.60
C LEU A 37 3.42 -9.12 -17.44
N GLN A 38 4.14 -8.62 -16.43
CA GLN A 38 5.50 -9.09 -16.11
C GLN A 38 5.51 -10.58 -15.75
N ALA A 39 4.59 -11.02 -14.88
CA ALA A 39 4.46 -12.42 -14.50
C ALA A 39 4.17 -13.32 -15.72
N THR A 40 3.28 -12.88 -16.60
CA THR A 40 2.94 -13.60 -17.84
C THR A 40 4.13 -13.71 -18.79
N ARG A 41 4.88 -12.61 -18.99
CA ARG A 41 6.08 -12.61 -19.82
C ARG A 41 7.16 -13.54 -19.26
N ALA A 42 7.37 -13.50 -17.95
CA ALA A 42 8.30 -14.39 -17.26
C ALA A 42 7.89 -15.87 -17.44
N ALA A 43 6.61 -16.19 -17.25
CA ALA A 43 6.08 -17.54 -17.44
C ALA A 43 6.24 -18.04 -18.88
N LEU A 44 6.01 -17.18 -19.88
CA LEU A 44 6.18 -17.55 -21.29
C LEU A 44 7.65 -17.81 -21.64
N SER A 45 8.56 -16.95 -21.21
CA SER A 45 10.01 -17.13 -21.42
C SER A 45 10.51 -18.40 -20.74
N GLU A 46 10.04 -18.65 -19.51
CA GLU A 46 10.39 -19.84 -18.75
C GLU A 46 9.83 -21.11 -19.38
N SER A 47 8.59 -21.10 -19.88
CA SER A 47 8.03 -22.23 -20.61
C SER A 47 8.85 -22.58 -21.85
N SER A 48 9.36 -21.59 -22.59
CA SER A 48 10.24 -21.82 -23.73
C SER A 48 11.57 -22.44 -23.30
N ASN A 49 12.21 -21.89 -22.26
CA ASN A 49 13.47 -22.41 -21.73
C ASN A 49 13.30 -23.83 -21.17
N ASN A 50 12.22 -24.10 -20.46
CA ASN A 50 11.91 -25.41 -19.89
C ASN A 50 11.66 -26.45 -20.99
N ALA A 51 10.96 -26.08 -22.07
CA ALA A 51 10.79 -26.95 -23.22
C ALA A 51 12.13 -27.29 -23.88
N GLN A 52 13.02 -26.32 -24.06
CA GLN A 52 14.37 -26.55 -24.59
C GLN A 52 15.22 -27.42 -23.66
N ALA A 53 15.14 -27.18 -22.35
CA ALA A 53 15.85 -27.96 -21.34
C ALA A 53 15.37 -29.42 -21.33
N LEU A 54 14.05 -29.65 -21.37
CA LEU A 54 13.45 -30.99 -21.46
C LEU A 54 13.90 -31.74 -22.72
N LEU A 55 13.97 -31.07 -23.87
CA LEU A 55 14.45 -31.66 -25.12
C LEU A 55 15.96 -31.98 -25.10
N SER A 56 16.71 -31.37 -24.18
CA SER A 56 18.16 -31.55 -24.06
C SER A 56 18.58 -32.60 -23.02
N VAL A 57 17.63 -33.14 -22.26
CA VAL A 57 17.87 -34.19 -21.25
C VAL A 57 18.30 -35.50 -21.91
N LYS A 58 19.42 -36.06 -21.46
CA LYS A 58 20.02 -37.28 -22.03
C LYS A 58 19.76 -38.53 -21.20
N ASP A 59 19.49 -38.37 -19.91
CA ASP A 59 19.25 -39.49 -18.99
C ASP A 59 18.31 -39.11 -17.83
N ALA A 60 17.91 -40.13 -17.05
CA ALA A 60 17.00 -39.94 -15.91
C ALA A 60 17.61 -39.10 -14.77
N GLN A 61 18.94 -39.01 -14.68
CA GLN A 61 19.62 -38.23 -13.67
C GLN A 61 19.58 -36.73 -14.01
N GLU A 62 19.77 -36.38 -15.29
CA GLU A 62 19.55 -35.04 -15.83
C GLU A 62 18.08 -34.60 -15.72
N LEU A 63 17.13 -35.53 -15.88
CA LEU A 63 15.70 -35.23 -15.69
C LEU A 63 15.36 -34.85 -14.24
N MET A 64 15.89 -35.60 -13.26
CA MET A 64 15.69 -35.30 -11.83
C MET A 64 16.35 -33.97 -11.44
N ALA A 65 17.53 -33.67 -11.99
CA ALA A 65 18.19 -32.38 -11.79
C ALA A 65 17.38 -31.22 -12.38
N LEU A 66 16.79 -31.42 -13.57
CA LEU A 66 15.90 -30.45 -14.20
C LEU A 66 14.66 -30.20 -13.33
N GLN A 67 14.00 -31.25 -12.84
CA GLN A 67 12.81 -31.10 -11.99
C GLN A 67 13.09 -30.28 -10.72
N ALA A 68 14.25 -30.50 -10.08
CA ALA A 68 14.68 -29.71 -8.93
C ALA A 68 14.95 -28.24 -9.31
N ALA A 69 15.61 -28.00 -10.44
CA ALA A 69 15.89 -26.66 -10.96
C ALA A 69 14.64 -25.86 -11.33
N LEU A 70 13.53 -26.53 -11.67
CA LEU A 70 12.24 -25.89 -11.98
C LEU A 70 11.41 -25.54 -10.74
N MET A 71 11.58 -26.28 -9.64
CA MET A 71 10.78 -26.07 -8.41
C MET A 71 11.26 -24.87 -7.60
N GLN A 72 12.58 -24.64 -7.54
CA GLN A 72 13.16 -23.57 -6.75
C GLN A 72 12.68 -22.16 -7.20
N PRO A 73 12.75 -21.79 -8.50
CA PRO A 73 12.32 -20.47 -8.97
C PRO A 73 10.83 -20.20 -8.77
N LEU A 74 9.99 -21.25 -8.78
CA LEU A 74 8.55 -21.14 -8.65
C LEU A 74 8.16 -20.53 -7.30
N ALA A 75 8.76 -21.04 -6.21
CA ALA A 75 8.52 -20.55 -4.86
C ALA A 75 8.99 -19.10 -4.69
N GLU A 76 10.18 -18.76 -5.20
CA GLU A 76 10.71 -17.39 -5.11
C GLU A 76 9.82 -16.40 -5.88
N LYS A 77 9.34 -16.79 -7.07
CA LYS A 77 8.47 -15.96 -7.91
C LYS A 77 7.08 -15.76 -7.31
N THR A 78 6.48 -16.81 -6.74
CA THR A 78 5.19 -16.67 -6.03
C THR A 78 5.32 -15.76 -4.81
N ALA A 79 6.40 -15.90 -4.03
CA ALA A 79 6.68 -15.01 -2.92
C ALA A 79 6.85 -13.56 -3.39
N ALA A 80 7.64 -13.33 -4.44
CA ALA A 80 7.85 -12.01 -5.02
C ALA A 80 6.54 -11.37 -5.54
N TYR A 81 5.73 -12.12 -6.29
CA TYR A 81 4.43 -11.67 -6.78
C TYR A 81 3.48 -11.30 -5.63
N SER A 82 3.41 -12.12 -4.58
CA SER A 82 2.58 -11.83 -3.41
C SER A 82 3.03 -10.56 -2.67
N ARG A 83 4.34 -10.35 -2.54
CA ARG A 83 4.91 -9.14 -1.94
C ARG A 83 4.58 -7.90 -2.76
N GLN A 84 4.77 -7.97 -4.08
CA GLN A 84 4.45 -6.86 -4.99
C GLN A 84 2.96 -6.52 -4.98
N LEU A 85 2.08 -7.53 -4.91
CA LEU A 85 0.64 -7.30 -4.73
C LEU A 85 0.33 -6.54 -3.43
N VAL A 86 0.91 -6.96 -2.31
CA VAL A 86 0.73 -6.29 -1.01
C VAL A 86 1.26 -4.86 -1.06
N GLU A 87 2.41 -4.63 -1.70
CA GLU A 87 3.00 -3.31 -1.86
C GLU A 87 2.10 -2.38 -2.70
N ILE A 88 1.52 -2.88 -3.79
CA ILE A 88 0.57 -2.11 -4.59
C ILE A 88 -0.67 -1.76 -3.76
N ALA A 89 -1.27 -2.74 -3.08
CA ALA A 89 -2.46 -2.51 -2.26
C ALA A 89 -2.19 -1.50 -1.12
N ALA A 90 -1.07 -1.66 -0.41
CA ALA A 90 -0.66 -0.75 0.65
C ALA A 90 -0.34 0.65 0.11
N GLY A 91 0.36 0.74 -1.03
CA GLY A 91 0.68 1.98 -1.71
C GLY A 91 -0.57 2.76 -2.11
N THR A 92 -1.52 2.11 -2.79
CA THR A 92 -2.80 2.71 -3.16
C THR A 92 -3.61 3.13 -1.94
N GLY A 93 -3.74 2.26 -0.93
CA GLY A 93 -4.43 2.59 0.32
C GLY A 93 -3.82 3.81 1.04
N SER A 94 -2.49 3.89 1.09
CA SER A 94 -1.79 5.03 1.68
C SER A 94 -1.98 6.32 0.89
N GLY A 95 -2.02 6.25 -0.45
CA GLY A 95 -2.31 7.40 -1.32
C GLY A 95 -3.70 7.96 -1.07
N LEU A 96 -4.71 7.09 -0.99
CA LEU A 96 -6.08 7.47 -0.66
C LEU A 96 -6.19 8.09 0.74
N ALA A 97 -5.51 7.50 1.73
CA ALA A 97 -5.48 8.03 3.10
C ALA A 97 -4.83 9.42 3.15
N ARG A 98 -3.75 9.66 2.40
CA ARG A 98 -3.10 10.97 2.30
C ARG A 98 -4.02 12.02 1.69
N LEU A 99 -4.77 11.66 0.64
CA LEU A 99 -5.76 12.58 0.05
C LEU A 99 -6.86 12.97 1.03
N ALA A 100 -7.37 11.99 1.79
CA ALA A 100 -8.36 12.25 2.84
C ALA A 100 -7.80 13.15 3.95
N GLN A 101 -6.54 12.92 4.35
CA GLN A 101 -5.84 13.77 5.33
C GLN A 101 -5.63 15.19 4.84
N ALA A 102 -5.22 15.36 3.58
CA ALA A 102 -5.04 16.67 2.97
C ALA A 102 -6.34 17.49 2.99
N GLN A 103 -7.48 16.86 2.70
CA GLN A 103 -8.77 17.54 2.81
C GLN A 103 -9.16 17.88 4.26
N GLY A 104 -8.92 16.96 5.19
CA GLY A 104 -9.15 17.23 6.62
C GLY A 104 -8.36 18.44 7.10
N ALA A 105 -7.09 18.54 6.70
CA ALA A 105 -6.21 19.65 7.04
C ALA A 105 -6.68 20.98 6.41
N GLU A 106 -7.14 20.97 5.15
CA GLU A 106 -7.69 22.14 4.49
C GLU A 106 -8.97 22.64 5.17
N ALA A 107 -9.88 21.72 5.52
CA ALA A 107 -11.12 22.03 6.24
C ALA A 107 -10.82 22.64 7.62
N GLN A 108 -9.84 22.08 8.34
CA GLN A 108 -9.37 22.61 9.61
C GLN A 108 -8.78 24.02 9.48
N GLN A 109 -7.97 24.30 8.46
CA GLN A 109 -7.42 25.64 8.22
C GLN A 109 -8.55 26.66 7.97
N LYS A 110 -9.52 26.32 7.13
CA LYS A 110 -10.69 27.17 6.87
C LYS A 110 -11.49 27.44 8.16
N PHE A 111 -11.67 26.42 8.98
CA PHE A 111 -12.33 26.57 10.28
C PHE A 111 -11.57 27.49 11.22
N MET A 112 -10.25 27.32 11.35
CA MET A 112 -9.41 28.19 12.18
C MET A 112 -9.44 29.65 11.69
N ALA A 113 -9.47 29.88 10.39
CA ALA A 113 -9.63 31.23 9.83
C ALA A 113 -10.98 31.86 10.22
N VAL A 114 -12.07 31.09 10.25
CA VAL A 114 -13.38 31.56 10.75
C VAL A 114 -13.32 31.86 12.24
N VAL A 115 -12.70 30.99 13.04
CA VAL A 115 -12.53 31.17 14.48
C VAL A 115 -11.72 32.43 14.80
N ASP A 116 -10.62 32.67 14.09
CA ASP A 116 -9.80 33.87 14.27
C ASP A 116 -10.53 35.14 13.81
N ASN A 117 -11.33 35.07 12.74
CA ASN A 117 -12.14 36.18 12.28
C ASN A 117 -13.24 36.54 13.29
N VAL A 118 -13.91 35.53 13.88
CA VAL A 118 -14.87 35.73 14.97
C VAL A 118 -14.16 36.31 16.19
N ALA A 119 -13.01 35.76 16.59
CA ALA A 119 -12.25 36.25 17.75
C ALA A 119 -11.84 37.73 17.63
N ARG A 120 -11.50 38.19 16.42
CA ARG A 120 -11.14 39.60 16.15
C ARG A 120 -12.33 40.56 16.16
N ASN A 121 -13.54 40.05 15.91
CA ASN A 121 -14.76 40.86 15.73
C ASN A 121 -15.82 40.59 16.81
N ALA A 122 -15.54 39.75 17.80
CA ALA A 122 -16.51 39.33 18.80
C ALA A 122 -16.67 40.35 19.95
N PRO A 123 -17.87 40.50 20.53
CA PRO A 123 -18.11 41.32 21.71
C PRO A 123 -17.27 40.85 22.92
N ALA A 124 -16.95 41.77 23.82
CA ALA A 124 -16.26 41.45 25.08
C ALA A 124 -16.96 40.29 25.83
N GLY A 125 -16.20 39.27 26.25
CA GLY A 125 -16.70 38.06 26.92
C GLY A 125 -16.67 36.77 26.09
N SER A 126 -16.25 36.85 24.82
CA SER A 126 -16.20 35.71 23.88
C SER A 126 -14.89 34.92 23.92
N GLU A 127 -13.88 35.41 24.66
CA GLU A 127 -12.51 34.91 24.70
C GLU A 127 -12.44 33.43 25.14
N THR A 128 -13.27 33.05 26.12
CA THR A 128 -13.32 31.68 26.64
C THR A 128 -13.83 30.68 25.60
N ALA A 129 -14.82 31.07 24.79
CA ALA A 129 -15.38 30.20 23.75
C ALA A 129 -14.36 29.97 22.61
N VAL A 130 -13.62 31.01 22.22
CA VAL A 130 -12.54 30.91 21.22
C VAL A 130 -11.42 29.98 21.70
N VAL A 131 -11.02 30.08 22.99
CA VAL A 131 -9.99 29.20 23.58
C VAL A 131 -10.42 27.74 23.58
N VAL A 132 -11.67 27.44 23.98
CA VAL A 132 -12.21 26.07 23.95
C VAL A 132 -12.20 25.51 22.51
N MET A 133 -12.59 26.34 21.53
CA MET A 133 -12.58 25.96 20.12
C MET A 133 -11.16 25.64 19.60
N LYS A 134 -10.18 26.48 19.94
CA LYS A 134 -8.77 26.25 19.58
C LYS A 134 -8.20 24.98 20.22
N ASN A 135 -8.54 24.73 21.48
CA ASN A 135 -8.13 23.52 22.20
C ASN A 135 -8.76 22.25 21.60
N ALA A 136 -10.01 22.32 21.14
CA ALA A 136 -10.66 21.22 20.44
C ALA A 136 -9.94 20.88 19.12
N VAL A 137 -9.54 21.90 18.35
CA VAL A 137 -8.74 21.71 17.12
C VAL A 137 -7.37 21.11 17.41
N ALA A 138 -6.68 21.57 18.45
CA ALA A 138 -5.39 21.00 18.86
C ALA A 138 -5.52 19.52 19.27
N SER A 139 -6.61 19.17 19.97
CA SER A 139 -6.91 17.79 20.37
C SER A 139 -7.22 16.91 19.15
N ALA A 140 -7.97 17.44 18.17
CA ALA A 140 -8.25 16.74 16.92
C ALA A 140 -6.96 16.45 16.12
N ASN A 141 -6.00 17.39 16.07
CA ASN A 141 -4.70 17.16 15.43
C ASN A 141 -3.90 16.04 16.09
N THR A 142 -3.90 16.02 17.42
CA THR A 142 -3.19 14.99 18.19
C THR A 142 -3.82 13.61 17.96
N ALA A 143 -5.15 13.53 17.87
CA ALA A 143 -5.86 12.31 17.50
C ALA A 143 -5.50 11.85 16.08
N MET A 144 -5.46 12.77 15.11
CA MET A 144 -5.05 12.48 13.72
C MET A 144 -3.62 11.97 13.62
N GLU A 145 -2.67 12.56 14.35
CA GLU A 145 -1.30 12.05 14.44
C GLU A 145 -1.24 10.63 15.03
N THR A 146 -2.07 10.34 16.03
CA THR A 146 -2.14 9.03 16.66
C THR A 146 -2.65 7.98 15.68
N VAL A 147 -3.69 8.29 14.91
CA VAL A 147 -4.20 7.43 13.83
C VAL A 147 -3.13 7.23 12.76
N GLN A 148 -2.42 8.29 12.35
CA GLN A 148 -1.32 8.18 11.39
C GLN A 148 -0.19 7.26 11.87
N ARG A 149 0.22 7.37 13.14
CA ARG A 149 1.23 6.46 13.72
C ARG A 149 0.73 5.02 13.75
N ALA A 150 -0.53 4.79 14.14
CA ALA A 150 -1.11 3.45 14.17
C ALA A 150 -1.17 2.82 12.77
N VAL A 151 -1.56 3.58 11.75
CA VAL A 151 -1.57 3.12 10.34
C VAL A 151 -0.16 2.78 9.88
N LYS A 152 0.84 3.62 10.19
CA LYS A 152 2.24 3.33 9.86
C LYS A 152 2.73 2.05 10.53
N GLN A 153 2.53 1.91 11.84
CA GLN A 153 2.90 0.71 12.58
C GLN A 153 2.23 -0.55 12.03
N ALA A 154 0.92 -0.50 11.73
CA ALA A 154 0.22 -1.63 11.14
C ALA A 154 0.82 -2.01 9.78
N THR A 155 1.19 -1.02 8.96
CA THR A 155 1.83 -1.24 7.66
C THR A 155 3.22 -1.86 7.81
N GLU A 156 4.04 -1.34 8.73
CA GLU A 156 5.39 -1.85 9.02
C GLU A 156 5.34 -3.29 9.55
N VAL A 157 4.41 -3.59 10.45
CA VAL A 157 4.18 -4.95 10.98
C VAL A 157 3.73 -5.90 9.86
N ALA A 158 2.82 -5.48 8.99
CA ALA A 158 2.41 -6.28 7.85
C ALA A 158 3.58 -6.57 6.91
N GLN A 159 4.39 -5.56 6.57
CA GLN A 159 5.58 -5.72 5.74
C GLN A 159 6.62 -6.66 6.39
N SER A 160 6.87 -6.49 7.69
CA SER A 160 7.77 -7.34 8.47
C SER A 160 7.32 -8.80 8.47
N ASN A 161 6.04 -9.06 8.74
CA ASN A 161 5.49 -10.42 8.76
C ASN A 161 5.55 -11.07 7.37
N PHE A 162 5.29 -10.30 6.31
CA PHE A 162 5.44 -10.78 4.94
C PHE A 162 6.89 -11.10 4.58
N GLN A 163 7.84 -10.26 4.98
CA GLN A 163 9.26 -10.51 4.76
C GLN A 163 9.69 -11.81 5.48
N ASN A 164 9.31 -11.97 6.75
CA ASN A 164 9.62 -13.17 7.53
C ASN A 164 8.99 -14.43 6.93
N MET A 165 7.74 -14.35 6.46
CA MET A 165 7.08 -15.47 5.77
C MET A 165 7.77 -15.80 4.45
N SER A 166 8.15 -14.79 3.66
CA SER A 166 8.90 -14.97 2.41
C SER A 166 10.23 -15.65 2.69
N ASP A 167 10.99 -15.19 3.68
CA ASP A 167 12.29 -15.74 4.03
C ASP A 167 12.16 -17.19 4.54
N SER A 168 11.11 -17.49 5.31
CA SER A 168 10.80 -18.85 5.78
C SER A 168 10.35 -19.77 4.65
N ALA A 169 9.56 -19.28 3.70
CA ALA A 169 9.15 -20.02 2.50
C ALA A 169 10.35 -20.28 1.57
N LEU A 170 11.24 -19.31 1.39
CA LEU A 170 12.49 -19.46 0.66
C LEU A 170 13.42 -20.47 1.34
N ALA A 171 13.53 -20.43 2.67
CA ALA A 171 14.30 -21.41 3.44
C ALA A 171 13.71 -22.82 3.30
N THR A 172 12.39 -22.97 3.32
CA THR A 172 11.70 -24.25 3.15
C THR A 172 11.85 -24.80 1.73
N ALA A 173 11.76 -23.93 0.71
CA ALA A 173 11.99 -24.30 -0.69
C ALA A 173 13.45 -24.76 -0.92
N LYS A 174 14.42 -24.09 -0.29
CA LYS A 174 15.84 -24.48 -0.30
C LYS A 174 16.13 -25.74 0.53
N ALA A 175 15.28 -26.07 1.50
CA ALA A 175 15.43 -27.22 2.39
C ALA A 175 14.73 -28.49 1.90
N THR A 176 14.20 -28.53 0.67
CA THR A 176 13.54 -29.74 0.15
C THR A 176 14.54 -30.93 0.15
N PRO A 177 14.22 -32.07 0.79
CA PRO A 177 15.21 -33.09 1.12
C PRO A 177 15.61 -33.94 -0.09
N THR A 178 16.89 -34.30 -0.16
CA THR A 178 17.38 -35.40 -1.00
C THR A 178 16.59 -36.68 -0.68
N PRO A 179 15.93 -37.33 -1.66
CA PRO A 179 15.28 -38.62 -1.40
C PRO A 179 16.37 -39.70 -1.35
N GLY A 180 16.72 -40.19 -0.16
CA GLY A 180 17.71 -41.26 -0.05
C GLY A 180 18.11 -41.59 1.38
N GLY A 181 17.27 -42.36 2.08
CA GLY A 181 17.57 -42.85 3.42
C GLY A 181 16.74 -44.07 3.80
N THR A 182 16.66 -45.06 2.91
CA THR A 182 16.11 -46.38 3.24
C THR A 182 16.96 -47.00 4.33
N LYS A 183 16.49 -47.01 5.58
CA LYS A 183 17.06 -47.88 6.62
C LYS A 183 16.31 -49.21 6.60
N ARG A 184 17.04 -50.23 6.13
CA ARG A 184 16.82 -51.64 6.45
C ARG A 184 17.02 -51.88 7.95
#